data_AF-A0A094EMI1-F1
#
_entry.id   AF-A0A094EMI1-F1
#
_cell.length_a   1.000
_cell.length_b   1.000
_cell.length_c   1.000
_cell.angle_alpha   90.00
_cell.angle_beta   90.00
_cell.angle_gamma   90.00
#
_symmetry.space_group_name_H-M   'P 1'
#
loop_
_entity.id
_entity.type
_entity.pdbx_description
1 polymer ?
#
loop_
_entity_poly.entity_id
_entity_poly.type
_entity_poly.pdbx_seq_one_letter_code
_entity_poly.pdbx_strand_id
1 'polypeptide(L)'
;MLLNAFLACGARHLSLVNSLYKEDRALFYYDTATTLLLRALQNPDRDTVVCATSAVILNVYEIMSERAAKRMNHIAGARALIKECGWNARSTGIGAACFWVNVAMELLSCLHFNWQVAWEPDQWGVDMDFSQGREGGSEELWTHRMVYITGKVSNFRATTPKFPEATAHEEQLRQQRRYAEWQDLKNLCDNWNQSVPRTMHPVGFLFPHQTSSKSLFPEV
;
A
#
# COMPACT_ATOMS: atom_id res chain seq x y z
N MET A 1 -11.30 -17.80 12.68
CA MET A 1 -11.12 -17.03 11.42
C MET A 1 -9.66 -16.84 11.08
N LEU A 2 -8.83 -16.26 11.97
CA LEU A 2 -7.45 -15.88 11.68
C LEU A 2 -6.55 -17.04 11.21
N LEU A 3 -6.62 -18.19 11.89
CA LEU A 3 -5.89 -19.39 11.47
C LEU A 3 -6.22 -19.78 10.02
N ASN A 4 -7.52 -19.81 9.67
CA ASN A 4 -7.95 -20.14 8.32
C ASN A 4 -7.50 -19.06 7.31
N ALA A 5 -7.47 -17.78 7.68
CA ALA A 5 -6.96 -16.72 6.80
C ALA A 5 -5.46 -16.92 6.49
N PHE A 6 -4.65 -17.27 7.49
CA PHE A 6 -3.24 -17.59 7.29
C PHE A 6 -3.05 -18.85 6.45
N LEU A 7 -3.81 -19.92 6.73
CA LEU A 7 -3.76 -21.16 5.95
C LEU A 7 -4.16 -20.93 4.48
N ALA A 8 -5.16 -20.06 4.23
CA ALA A 8 -5.55 -19.67 2.88
C ALA A 8 -4.40 -18.98 2.15
N CYS A 9 -3.79 -17.95 2.77
CA CYS A 9 -2.64 -17.25 2.19
C CYS A 9 -1.46 -18.19 1.91
N GLY A 10 -1.08 -19.00 2.89
CA GLY A 10 0.03 -19.94 2.77
C GLY A 10 -0.21 -20.99 1.67
N ALA A 11 -1.41 -21.59 1.64
CA ALA A 11 -1.79 -22.53 0.60
C ALA A 11 -1.81 -21.89 -0.79
N ARG A 12 -2.28 -20.64 -0.90
CA ARG A 12 -2.28 -19.91 -2.18
C ARG A 12 -0.87 -19.64 -2.66
N HIS A 13 -0.01 -19.09 -1.80
CA HIS A 13 1.40 -18.86 -2.14
C HIS A 13 2.08 -20.16 -2.59
N LEU A 14 1.88 -21.27 -1.86
CA LEU A 14 2.43 -22.58 -2.24
C LEU A 14 1.96 -23.04 -3.62
N SER A 15 0.68 -22.85 -3.97
CA SER A 15 0.16 -23.20 -5.30
C SER A 15 0.76 -22.37 -6.43
N LEU A 16 1.22 -21.15 -6.15
CA LEU A 16 1.86 -20.27 -7.15
C LEU A 16 3.32 -20.64 -7.41
N VAL A 17 4.03 -21.14 -6.39
CA VAL A 17 5.47 -21.46 -6.49
C VAL A 17 5.75 -22.95 -6.68
N ASN A 18 4.73 -23.82 -6.52
CA ASN A 18 4.89 -25.26 -6.61
C ASN A 18 3.62 -25.94 -7.16
N SER A 19 3.72 -26.50 -8.37
CA SER A 19 2.62 -27.12 -9.12
C SER A 19 2.04 -28.39 -8.48
N LEU A 20 2.70 -28.97 -7.47
CA LEU A 20 2.16 -30.09 -6.69
C LEU A 20 0.96 -29.67 -5.83
N TYR A 21 0.85 -28.39 -5.49
CA TYR A 21 -0.21 -27.87 -4.64
C TYR A 21 -1.31 -27.22 -5.48
N LYS A 22 -2.56 -27.63 -5.25
CA LYS A 22 -3.74 -27.10 -5.94
C LYS A 22 -4.41 -25.98 -5.14
N GLU A 23 -5.08 -25.08 -5.86
CA GLU A 23 -5.78 -23.93 -5.28
C GLU A 23 -6.99 -24.32 -4.42
N ASP A 24 -7.60 -25.49 -4.62
CA ASP A 24 -8.84 -25.91 -3.94
C ASP A 24 -8.77 -25.82 -2.41
N ARG A 25 -7.61 -26.18 -1.83
CA ARG A 25 -7.39 -26.08 -0.38
C ARG A 25 -7.33 -24.64 0.09
N ALA A 26 -6.71 -23.77 -0.71
CA ALA A 26 -6.60 -22.35 -0.40
C ALA A 26 -7.98 -21.68 -0.39
N LEU A 27 -8.81 -22.02 -1.38
CA LEU A 27 -10.20 -21.55 -1.48
C LEU A 27 -11.06 -22.03 -0.30
N PHE A 28 -10.95 -23.30 0.11
CA PHE A 28 -11.67 -23.83 1.27
C PHE A 28 -11.38 -23.04 2.55
N TYR A 29 -10.09 -22.77 2.82
CA TYR A 29 -9.70 -21.99 3.99
C TYR A 29 -10.15 -20.54 3.90
N TYR A 30 -10.09 -19.93 2.71
CA TYR A 30 -10.57 -18.58 2.46
C TYR A 30 -12.07 -18.44 2.73
N ASP A 31 -12.90 -19.33 2.18
CA ASP A 31 -14.35 -19.30 2.37
C ASP A 31 -14.73 -19.50 3.85
N THR A 32 -14.03 -20.42 4.53
CA THR A 32 -14.19 -20.67 5.97
C THR A 32 -13.82 -19.43 6.79
N ALA A 33 -12.67 -18.82 6.51
CA ALA A 33 -12.21 -17.62 7.20
C ALA A 33 -13.16 -16.44 7.01
N THR A 34 -13.62 -16.22 5.77
CA THR A 34 -14.55 -15.15 5.40
C THR A 34 -15.90 -15.33 6.09
N THR A 35 -16.45 -16.54 6.10
CA THR A 35 -17.72 -16.85 6.78
C THR A 35 -17.61 -16.59 8.29
N LEU A 36 -16.52 -17.01 8.91
CA LEU A 36 -16.28 -16.79 10.34
C LEU A 36 -16.08 -15.29 10.66
N LEU A 37 -15.41 -14.54 9.79
CA LEU A 37 -15.24 -13.09 9.93
C LEU A 37 -16.59 -12.38 9.85
N LEU A 38 -17.40 -12.65 8.82
CA LEU A 38 -18.72 -12.04 8.66
C LEU A 38 -19.63 -12.31 9.85
N ARG A 39 -19.61 -13.54 10.39
CA ARG A 39 -20.36 -13.88 11.60
C ARG A 39 -19.86 -13.11 12.82
N ALA A 40 -18.54 -12.94 12.96
CA ALA A 40 -17.98 -12.16 14.07
C ALA A 40 -18.31 -10.66 13.96
N LEU A 41 -18.39 -10.10 12.75
CA LEU A 41 -18.78 -8.71 12.53
C LEU A 41 -20.23 -8.41 12.96
N GLN A 42 -21.09 -9.42 13.03
CA GLN A 42 -22.45 -9.29 13.57
C GLN A 42 -22.48 -9.24 15.11
N ASN A 43 -21.39 -9.58 15.79
CA ASN A 43 -21.28 -9.53 17.24
C ASN A 43 -20.70 -8.17 17.70
N PRO A 44 -21.42 -7.39 18.53
CA PRO A 44 -20.89 -6.17 19.13
C PRO A 44 -19.67 -6.42 20.02
N ASP A 45 -19.61 -7.57 20.70
CA ASP A 45 -18.54 -7.92 21.64
C ASP A 45 -17.37 -8.66 20.97
N ARG A 46 -17.22 -8.50 19.64
CA ARG A 46 -16.17 -9.17 18.88
C ARG A 46 -14.78 -8.66 19.28
N ASP A 47 -13.80 -9.54 19.15
CA ASP A 47 -12.40 -9.13 19.18
C ASP A 47 -12.07 -8.38 17.89
N THR A 48 -12.02 -7.05 17.99
CA THR A 48 -11.78 -6.14 16.86
C THR A 48 -10.38 -6.32 16.28
N VAL A 49 -9.38 -6.63 17.11
CA VAL A 49 -8.00 -6.90 16.68
C VAL A 49 -7.97 -8.14 15.81
N VAL A 50 -8.55 -9.25 16.27
CA VAL A 50 -8.59 -10.50 15.49
C VAL A 50 -9.38 -10.34 14.20
N CYS A 51 -10.48 -9.58 14.22
CA CYS A 51 -11.28 -9.31 13.02
C CYS A 51 -10.49 -8.47 12.00
N ALA A 52 -9.88 -7.35 12.44
CA ALA A 52 -9.08 -6.48 11.58
C ALA A 52 -7.88 -7.22 10.98
N THR A 53 -7.13 -7.96 11.80
CA THR A 53 -6.00 -8.75 11.32
C THR A 53 -6.46 -9.82 10.32
N SER A 54 -7.55 -10.53 10.59
CA SER A 54 -8.08 -11.53 9.67
C SER A 54 -8.50 -10.92 8.34
N ALA A 55 -9.16 -9.76 8.36
CA ALA A 55 -9.58 -9.04 7.15
C ALA A 55 -8.37 -8.63 6.30
N VAL A 56 -7.30 -8.12 6.92
CA VAL A 56 -6.06 -7.75 6.20
C VAL A 56 -5.41 -8.97 5.55
N ILE A 57 -5.30 -10.09 6.26
CA ILE A 57 -4.73 -11.33 5.70
C ILE A 57 -5.61 -11.87 4.57
N LEU A 58 -6.94 -11.80 4.66
CA LEU A 58 -7.83 -12.18 3.56
C LEU A 58 -7.64 -11.31 2.31
N ASN A 59 -7.36 -10.01 2.48
CA ASN A 59 -7.01 -9.14 1.35
C ASN A 59 -5.70 -9.56 0.67
N VAL A 60 -4.71 -10.01 1.44
CA VAL A 60 -3.46 -10.55 0.88
C VAL A 60 -3.73 -11.78 0.02
N TYR A 61 -4.57 -12.71 0.48
CA TYR A 61 -5.03 -13.85 -0.31
C TYR A 61 -5.66 -13.41 -1.64
N GLU A 62 -6.56 -12.43 -1.60
CA GLU A 62 -7.29 -11.98 -2.79
C GLU A 62 -6.40 -11.37 -3.86
N ILE A 63 -5.35 -10.66 -3.46
CA ILE A 63 -4.35 -10.13 -4.38
C ILE A 63 -3.64 -11.25 -5.12
N MET A 64 -3.29 -12.34 -4.41
CA MET A 64 -2.67 -13.51 -5.02
C MET A 64 -3.62 -14.33 -5.91
N SER A 65 -4.93 -14.15 -5.77
CA SER A 65 -5.97 -14.91 -6.49
C SER A 65 -6.62 -14.15 -7.66
N GLU A 66 -6.08 -13.01 -8.09
CA GLU A 66 -6.41 -12.25 -9.33
C GLU A 66 -7.90 -11.86 -9.54
N ARG A 67 -8.74 -11.86 -8.50
CA ARG A 67 -10.16 -11.44 -8.60
C ARG A 67 -10.33 -9.93 -8.41
N ALA A 68 -9.95 -9.15 -9.42
CA ALA A 68 -9.78 -7.70 -9.35
C ALA A 68 -11.02 -6.89 -8.87
N ALA A 69 -12.24 -7.29 -9.24
CA ALA A 69 -13.45 -6.51 -8.95
C ALA A 69 -13.96 -6.65 -7.50
N LYS A 70 -13.75 -7.79 -6.84
CA LYS A 70 -14.15 -8.00 -5.43
C LYS A 70 -13.15 -7.37 -4.44
N ARG A 71 -11.91 -7.13 -4.89
CA ARG A 71 -10.77 -6.61 -4.11
C ARG A 71 -11.04 -5.26 -3.44
N MET A 72 -11.69 -4.31 -4.10
CA MET A 72 -11.91 -2.97 -3.54
C MET A 72 -12.82 -2.96 -2.31
N ASN A 73 -13.90 -3.74 -2.36
CA ASN A 73 -14.87 -3.76 -1.26
C ASN A 73 -14.25 -4.33 0.01
N HIS A 74 -13.36 -5.33 -0.14
CA HIS A 74 -12.71 -5.97 0.99
C HIS A 74 -11.52 -5.15 1.53
N ILE A 75 -10.79 -4.41 0.67
CA ILE A 75 -9.84 -3.37 1.10
C ILE A 75 -10.55 -2.28 1.92
N ALA A 76 -11.70 -1.81 1.44
CA ALA A 76 -12.49 -0.82 2.17
C ALA A 76 -12.98 -1.36 3.53
N GLY A 77 -13.44 -2.62 3.58
CA GLY A 77 -13.85 -3.29 4.81
C GLY A 77 -12.71 -3.45 5.83
N ALA A 78 -11.55 -3.94 5.40
CA ALA A 78 -10.38 -4.06 6.27
C ALA A 78 -9.92 -2.70 6.81
N ARG A 79 -9.91 -1.65 5.99
CA ARG A 79 -9.61 -0.29 6.43
C ARG A 79 -10.57 0.21 7.51
N ALA A 80 -11.87 -0.05 7.37
CA ALA A 80 -12.84 0.32 8.40
C ALA A 80 -12.49 -0.32 9.75
N LEU A 81 -12.11 -1.61 9.75
CA LEU A 81 -11.69 -2.32 10.97
C LEU A 81 -10.35 -1.80 11.53
N ILE A 82 -9.40 -1.44 10.67
CA ILE A 82 -8.14 -0.78 11.09
C ILE A 82 -8.43 0.54 11.80
N LYS A 83 -9.33 1.36 11.24
CA LYS A 83 -9.75 2.63 11.86
C LYS A 83 -10.49 2.41 13.18
N GLU A 84 -11.35 1.40 13.26
CA GLU A 84 -12.02 1.01 14.51
C GLU A 84 -11.03 0.62 15.61
N CYS A 85 -9.93 -0.05 15.25
CA CYS A 85 -8.84 -0.37 16.18
C CYS A 85 -7.94 0.84 16.53
N GLY A 86 -8.19 2.01 15.94
CA GLY A 86 -7.34 3.20 16.10
C GLY A 86 -5.94 3.07 15.50
N TRP A 87 -5.71 2.08 14.63
CA TRP A 87 -4.38 1.80 14.10
C TRP A 87 -3.99 2.76 12.99
N ASN A 88 -2.75 3.25 13.03
CA ASN A 88 -2.18 4.20 12.08
C ASN A 88 -0.65 3.99 11.98
N ALA A 89 0.06 4.89 11.29
CA ALA A 89 1.51 4.79 11.10
C ALA A 89 2.33 4.80 12.40
N ARG A 90 1.76 5.29 13.51
CA ARG A 90 2.40 5.32 14.85
C ARG A 90 2.09 4.08 15.70
N SER A 91 1.23 3.19 15.22
CA SER A 91 1.00 1.91 15.88
C SER A 91 2.29 1.08 15.93
N THR A 92 2.34 0.08 16.81
CA THR A 92 3.42 -0.91 16.87
C THR A 92 2.85 -2.33 16.72
N GLY A 93 3.75 -3.32 16.53
CA GLY A 93 3.38 -4.73 16.46
C GLY A 93 2.38 -5.04 15.34
N ILE A 94 1.36 -5.84 15.66
CA ILE A 94 0.36 -6.27 14.66
C ILE A 94 -0.43 -5.11 14.06
N GLY A 95 -0.70 -4.06 14.84
CA GLY A 95 -1.44 -2.90 14.35
C GLY A 95 -0.66 -2.13 13.28
N ALA A 96 0.66 -1.97 13.48
CA ALA A 96 1.54 -1.37 12.48
C ALA A 96 1.59 -2.21 11.20
N ALA A 97 1.79 -3.52 11.35
CA ALA A 97 1.84 -4.45 10.22
C ALA A 97 0.54 -4.42 9.42
N CYS A 98 -0.61 -4.49 10.09
CA CYS A 98 -1.93 -4.42 9.46
C CYS A 98 -2.15 -3.09 8.72
N PHE A 99 -1.76 -1.97 9.34
CA PHE A 99 -1.87 -0.65 8.74
C PHE A 99 -1.05 -0.56 7.44
N TRP A 100 0.25 -0.86 7.51
CA TRP A 100 1.16 -0.70 6.37
C TRP A 100 0.89 -1.68 5.24
N VAL A 101 0.54 -2.94 5.54
CA VAL A 101 0.13 -3.91 4.53
C VAL A 101 -1.13 -3.44 3.83
N ASN A 102 -2.15 -2.95 4.56
CA ASN A 102 -3.38 -2.45 3.94
C ASN A 102 -3.13 -1.21 3.07
N VAL A 103 -2.33 -0.26 3.54
CA VAL A 103 -1.94 0.94 2.78
C VAL A 103 -1.19 0.57 1.51
N ALA A 104 -0.20 -0.32 1.57
CA ALA A 104 0.58 -0.73 0.41
C ALA A 104 -0.30 -1.43 -0.65
N MET A 105 -1.17 -2.33 -0.23
CA MET A 105 -2.11 -3.03 -1.11
C MET A 105 -3.08 -2.07 -1.81
N GLU A 106 -3.62 -1.10 -1.07
CA GLU A 106 -4.47 -0.06 -1.62
C GLU A 106 -3.70 0.82 -2.61
N LEU A 107 -2.51 1.29 -2.23
CA LEU A 107 -1.67 2.16 -3.05
C LEU A 107 -1.29 1.52 -4.38
N LEU A 108 -0.91 0.24 -4.38
CA LEU A 108 -0.65 -0.51 -5.61
C LEU A 108 -1.88 -0.57 -6.53
N SER A 109 -3.07 -0.77 -5.95
CA SER A 109 -4.33 -0.74 -6.71
C SER A 109 -4.59 0.66 -7.27
N CYS A 110 -4.43 1.70 -6.46
CA CYS A 110 -4.62 3.10 -6.87
C CYS A 110 -3.69 3.51 -8.01
N LEU A 111 -2.42 3.11 -7.95
CA LEU A 111 -1.45 3.35 -9.02
C LEU A 111 -1.81 2.63 -10.32
N HIS A 112 -2.34 1.40 -10.23
CA HIS A 112 -2.73 0.60 -11.39
C HIS A 112 -4.00 1.13 -12.07
N PHE A 113 -5.04 1.46 -11.29
CA PHE A 113 -6.33 1.92 -11.83
C PHE A 113 -6.44 3.44 -11.97
N ASN A 114 -5.38 4.18 -11.64
CA ASN A 114 -5.37 5.64 -11.58
C ASN A 114 -6.49 6.20 -10.68
N TRP A 115 -6.58 5.66 -9.47
CA TRP A 115 -7.49 6.13 -8.42
C TRP A 115 -6.73 6.85 -7.31
N GLN A 116 -7.46 7.67 -6.56
CA GLN A 116 -6.96 8.24 -5.33
C GLN A 116 -7.00 7.18 -4.22
N VAL A 117 -6.07 7.24 -3.28
CA VAL A 117 -6.18 6.48 -2.03
C VAL A 117 -7.39 7.01 -1.25
N ALA A 118 -8.21 6.11 -0.73
CA ALA A 118 -9.43 6.52 -0.02
C ALA A 118 -9.17 6.90 1.46
N TRP A 119 -7.96 6.63 1.99
CA TRP A 119 -7.47 7.24 3.22
C TRP A 119 -6.35 8.23 2.88
N GLU A 120 -6.64 9.53 2.98
CA GLU A 120 -5.66 10.60 2.71
C GLU A 120 -4.35 10.39 3.48
N PRO A 121 -3.17 10.46 2.82
CA PRO A 121 -1.89 10.21 3.47
C PRO A 121 -1.61 11.11 4.67
N ASP A 122 -2.05 12.36 4.65
CA ASP A 122 -1.84 13.32 5.76
C ASP A 122 -2.50 12.84 7.07
N GLN A 123 -3.49 11.94 6.98
CA GLN A 123 -4.18 11.35 8.14
C GLN A 123 -3.53 10.06 8.64
N TRP A 124 -2.47 9.58 8.00
CA TRP A 124 -1.79 8.34 8.39
C TRP A 124 -0.94 8.51 9.65
N GLY A 125 -0.53 9.74 9.98
CA GLY A 125 0.32 10.02 11.13
C GLY A 125 1.79 9.66 10.92
N VAL A 126 2.24 9.67 9.67
CA VAL A 126 3.66 9.44 9.32
C VAL A 126 4.49 10.62 9.79
N ASP A 127 5.59 10.34 10.48
CA ASP A 127 6.58 11.35 10.81
C ASP A 127 7.42 11.69 9.57
N MET A 128 7.30 12.94 9.10
CA MET A 128 8.01 13.49 7.95
C MET A 128 9.20 14.38 8.35
N ASP A 129 9.66 14.32 9.60
CA ASP A 129 10.88 15.00 10.03
C ASP A 129 12.14 14.31 9.50
N PHE A 130 12.61 14.75 8.33
CA PHE A 130 13.82 14.22 7.70
C PHE A 130 15.13 14.53 8.44
N SER A 131 15.11 15.27 9.55
CA SER A 131 16.27 15.39 10.42
C SER A 131 16.51 14.13 11.26
N GLN A 132 15.47 13.30 11.46
CA GLN A 132 15.52 12.09 12.27
C GLN A 132 15.77 10.82 11.46
N GLY A 133 16.38 9.82 12.10
CA GLY A 133 16.56 8.47 11.56
C GLY A 133 17.61 8.37 10.45
N ARG A 134 18.55 9.30 10.34
CA ARG A 134 19.60 9.26 9.31
C ARG A 134 20.67 8.18 9.55
N GLU A 135 20.69 7.62 10.75
CA GLU A 135 21.58 6.54 11.14
C GLU A 135 21.11 5.20 10.53
N GLY A 136 22.01 4.22 10.45
CA GLY A 136 21.65 2.88 10.01
C GLY A 136 20.73 2.19 11.04
N GLY A 137 19.77 1.39 10.56
CA GLY A 137 18.81 0.69 11.42
C GLY A 137 17.40 1.31 11.47
N SER A 138 17.20 2.48 10.85
CA SER A 138 15.89 3.13 10.70
C SER A 138 15.31 3.05 9.29
N GLU A 139 15.73 2.08 8.48
CA GLU A 139 15.29 1.91 7.07
C GLU A 139 13.77 1.72 6.94
N GLU A 140 13.14 1.08 7.94
CA GLU A 140 11.68 0.93 8.00
C GLU A 140 10.98 2.30 8.03
N LEU A 141 11.45 3.23 8.85
CA LEU A 141 10.92 4.59 8.93
C LEU A 141 11.01 5.32 7.58
N TRP A 142 12.15 5.20 6.89
CA TRP A 142 12.34 5.81 5.57
C TRP A 142 11.48 5.16 4.49
N THR A 143 11.28 3.86 4.58
CA THR A 143 10.36 3.13 3.71
C THR A 143 8.93 3.65 3.88
N HIS A 144 8.48 3.82 5.13
CA HIS A 144 7.18 4.41 5.44
C HIS A 144 7.02 5.84 4.92
N ARG A 145 8.06 6.68 5.04
CA ARG A 145 8.10 8.04 4.46
C ARG A 145 7.97 8.00 2.93
N MET A 146 8.65 7.07 2.25
CA MET A 146 8.52 6.93 0.80
C MET A 146 7.13 6.44 0.38
N VAL A 147 6.53 5.51 1.12
CA VAL A 147 5.15 5.05 0.89
C VAL A 147 4.17 6.22 1.03
N TYR A 148 4.35 7.08 2.04
CA TYR A 148 3.58 8.31 2.18
C TYR A 148 3.68 9.23 0.96
N ILE A 149 4.91 9.56 0.53
CA ILE A 149 5.14 10.43 -0.63
C ILE A 149 4.50 9.81 -1.88
N THR A 150 4.64 8.50 -2.07
CA THR A 150 4.04 7.77 -3.18
C THR A 150 2.51 7.83 -3.14
N GLY A 151 1.90 7.78 -1.95
CA GLY A 151 0.47 8.01 -1.74
C GLY A 151 0.01 9.38 -2.23
N LYS A 152 0.73 10.45 -1.84
CA LYS A 152 0.43 11.82 -2.30
C LYS A 152 0.57 11.96 -3.82
N VAL A 153 1.63 11.40 -4.39
CA VAL A 153 1.85 11.38 -5.85
C VAL A 153 0.75 10.59 -6.56
N SER A 154 0.28 9.47 -6.01
CA SER A 154 -0.85 8.72 -6.56
C SER A 154 -2.12 9.57 -6.61
N ASN A 155 -2.41 10.32 -5.54
CA ASN A 155 -3.56 11.22 -5.50
C ASN A 155 -3.45 12.32 -6.56
N PHE A 156 -2.32 13.02 -6.62
CA PHE A 156 -2.05 14.05 -7.62
C PHE A 156 -2.21 13.56 -9.06
N ARG A 157 -1.73 12.34 -9.35
CA ARG A 157 -1.90 11.73 -10.68
C ARG A 157 -3.37 11.47 -10.99
N ALA A 158 -4.10 10.89 -10.04
CA ALA A 158 -5.50 10.53 -10.20
C ALA A 158 -6.44 11.75 -10.30
N THR A 159 -6.06 12.90 -9.73
CA THR A 159 -6.80 14.17 -9.83
C THR A 159 -6.51 14.97 -11.10
N THR A 160 -5.72 14.41 -12.04
CA THR A 160 -5.46 15.07 -13.31
C THR A 160 -6.77 15.37 -14.06
N PRO A 161 -7.03 16.65 -14.40
CA PRO A 161 -8.27 17.02 -15.07
C PRO A 161 -8.38 16.34 -16.44
N LYS A 162 -9.56 15.77 -16.72
CA LYS A 162 -9.87 15.12 -18.00
C LYS A 162 -10.43 16.09 -19.03
N PHE A 163 -10.95 17.22 -18.58
CA PHE A 163 -11.61 18.22 -19.39
C PHE A 163 -10.98 19.61 -19.16
N PRO A 164 -10.93 20.46 -20.20
CA PRO A 164 -10.51 21.84 -20.05
C PRO A 164 -11.51 22.61 -19.18
N GLU A 165 -11.04 23.66 -18.51
CA GLU A 165 -11.93 24.58 -17.81
C GLU A 165 -12.80 25.40 -18.79
N ALA A 166 -13.88 25.99 -18.28
CA ALA A 166 -14.81 26.77 -19.09
C ALA A 166 -14.15 28.03 -19.68
N THR A 167 -13.15 28.60 -18.98
CA THR A 167 -12.44 29.80 -19.41
C THR A 167 -10.92 29.62 -19.39
N ALA A 168 -10.22 30.38 -20.25
CA ALA A 168 -8.75 30.38 -20.29
C ALA A 168 -8.12 30.85 -18.96
N HIS A 169 -8.80 31.74 -18.23
CA HIS A 169 -8.33 32.23 -16.94
C HIS A 169 -8.38 31.14 -15.85
N GLU A 170 -9.48 30.38 -15.77
CA GLU A 170 -9.61 29.25 -14.85
C GLU A 170 -8.60 28.15 -15.18
N GLU A 171 -8.39 27.87 -16.47
CA GLU A 171 -7.38 26.92 -16.93
C GLU A 171 -5.98 27.32 -16.46
N GLN A 172 -5.61 28.61 -16.60
CA GLN A 172 -4.33 29.13 -16.13
C GLN A 172 -4.18 29.03 -14.61
N LEU A 173 -5.20 29.41 -13.84
CA LEU A 173 -5.18 29.30 -12.38
C LEU A 173 -5.03 27.85 -11.91
N ARG A 174 -5.71 26.91 -12.57
CA ARG A 174 -5.60 25.48 -12.30
C ARG A 174 -4.20 24.95 -12.60
N GLN A 175 -3.62 25.33 -13.73
CA GLN A 175 -2.26 24.95 -14.08
C GLN A 175 -1.24 25.45 -13.06
N GLN A 176 -1.39 26.71 -12.61
CA GLN A 176 -0.53 27.28 -11.56
C GLN A 176 -0.65 26.50 -10.24
N ARG A 177 -1.86 26.17 -9.80
CA ARG A 177 -2.07 25.36 -8.57
C ARG A 177 -1.45 23.98 -8.68
N ARG A 178 -1.68 23.29 -9.80
CA ARG A 178 -1.09 21.95 -10.03
C ARG A 178 0.42 21.99 -10.13
N TYR A 179 0.99 23.04 -10.72
CA TYR A 179 2.43 23.21 -10.79
C TYR A 179 3.04 23.42 -9.40
N ALA A 180 2.40 24.22 -8.55
CA ALA A 180 2.83 24.40 -7.15
C ALA A 180 2.78 23.06 -6.38
N GLU A 181 1.66 22.34 -6.48
CA GLU A 181 1.53 21.01 -5.84
C GLU A 181 2.58 20.01 -6.34
N TRP A 182 2.84 19.98 -7.65
CA TRP A 182 3.91 19.17 -8.22
C TRP A 182 5.29 19.53 -7.67
N GLN A 183 5.58 20.83 -7.53
CA GLN A 183 6.85 21.29 -6.98
C GLN A 183 7.01 20.86 -5.52
N ASP A 184 5.95 20.92 -4.72
CA ASP A 184 5.98 20.46 -3.33
C ASP A 184 6.24 18.94 -3.25
N LEU A 185 5.57 18.14 -4.07
CA LEU A 185 5.80 16.69 -4.15
C LEU A 185 7.22 16.36 -4.60
N LYS A 186 7.74 17.09 -5.60
CA LYS A 186 9.12 16.94 -6.05
C LYS A 186 10.10 17.27 -4.91
N ASN A 187 9.88 18.36 -4.19
CA ASN A 187 10.72 18.75 -3.06
C ASN A 187 10.70 17.67 -1.96
N LEU A 188 9.56 17.04 -1.69
CA LEU A 188 9.48 15.90 -0.75
C LEU A 188 10.35 14.73 -1.21
N CYS A 189 10.28 14.34 -2.49
CA CYS A 189 11.12 13.29 -3.06
C CYS A 189 12.62 13.63 -2.98
N ASP A 190 12.99 14.85 -3.35
CA ASP A 190 14.38 15.32 -3.34
C ASP A 190 14.93 15.31 -1.91
N ASN A 191 14.16 15.84 -0.96
CA ASN A 191 14.56 15.89 0.46
C ASN A 191 14.68 14.49 1.07
N TRP A 192 13.76 13.56 0.73
CA TRP A 192 13.86 12.17 1.13
C TRP A 192 15.16 11.55 0.60
N ASN A 193 15.44 11.71 -0.70
CA ASN A 193 16.62 11.13 -1.35
C ASN A 193 17.94 11.71 -0.81
N GLN A 194 17.95 12.99 -0.43
CA GLN A 194 19.13 13.64 0.18
C GLN A 194 19.36 13.25 1.64
N SER A 195 18.33 12.74 2.33
CA SER A 195 18.38 12.51 3.78
C SER A 195 18.36 11.04 4.18
N VAL A 196 18.07 10.13 3.25
CA VAL A 196 17.97 8.70 3.51
C VAL A 196 19.29 8.11 4.03
N PRO A 197 19.28 7.08 4.90
CA PRO A 197 20.50 6.45 5.39
C PRO A 197 21.35 5.88 4.26
N ARG A 198 22.67 5.85 4.47
CA ARG A 198 23.65 5.33 3.51
C ARG A 198 23.29 3.92 2.99
N THR A 199 22.68 3.11 3.83
CA THR A 199 22.25 1.73 3.54
C THR A 199 21.16 1.63 2.46
N MET A 200 20.40 2.69 2.21
CA MET A 200 19.35 2.73 1.18
C MET A 200 19.78 3.43 -0.10
N HIS A 201 21.00 3.97 -0.16
CA HIS A 201 21.53 4.52 -1.40
C HIS A 201 21.87 3.41 -2.39
N PRO A 202 21.73 3.68 -3.71
CA PRO A 202 22.11 2.71 -4.73
C PRO A 202 23.59 2.34 -4.60
N VAL A 203 23.87 1.03 -4.71
CA VAL A 203 25.25 0.52 -4.70
C VAL A 203 26.02 0.90 -5.97
N GLY A 204 25.30 1.20 -7.05
CA GLY A 204 25.85 1.70 -8.31
C GLY A 204 24.75 2.16 -9.26
N PHE A 205 25.14 2.89 -10.30
CA PHE A 205 24.25 3.31 -11.38
C PHE A 205 24.64 2.58 -12.67
N LEU A 206 23.66 1.96 -13.32
CA LEU A 206 23.83 1.38 -14.65
C LEU A 206 23.26 2.34 -15.69
N PHE A 207 24.07 2.68 -16.69
CA PHE A 207 23.62 3.47 -17.82
C PHE A 207 22.94 2.57 -18.88
N PRO A 208 21.98 3.10 -19.67
CA PRO A 208 21.26 2.30 -20.66
C PRO A 208 22.14 1.57 -21.69
N HIS A 209 23.34 2.07 -21.96
CA HIS A 209 24.30 1.45 -22.89
C HIS A 209 25.08 0.28 -22.27
N GLN A 210 24.97 0.07 -20.95
CA GLN A 210 25.68 -0.97 -20.20
C GLN A 210 24.81 -2.22 -19.97
N THR A 211 23.55 -2.21 -20.40
CA THR A 211 22.61 -3.34 -20.25
C THR A 211 22.25 -3.91 -21.61
N SER A 212 22.58 -5.18 -21.86
CA SER A 212 22.26 -5.90 -23.11
C SER A 212 20.81 -6.41 -23.12
N SER A 213 20.25 -6.72 -21.96
CA SER A 213 18.88 -7.16 -21.77
C SER A 213 17.99 -6.00 -21.32
N LYS A 214 16.67 -6.12 -21.53
CA LYS A 214 15.65 -5.25 -20.92
C LYS A 214 15.61 -5.38 -19.37
N SER A 215 16.62 -5.99 -18.76
CA SER A 215 16.75 -6.17 -17.33
C SER A 215 17.34 -4.91 -16.71
N LEU A 216 16.75 -4.46 -15.60
CA LEU A 216 17.30 -3.41 -14.74
C LEU A 216 18.32 -3.98 -13.74
N PHE A 217 18.55 -5.30 -13.74
CA PHE A 217 19.51 -5.97 -12.87
C PHE A 217 20.83 -6.24 -13.62
N PRO A 218 21.99 -6.10 -12.94
CA PRO A 218 23.27 -6.51 -13.51
C PRO A 218 23.25 -8.00 -13.88
N GLU A 219 23.75 -8.33 -15.07
CA GLU A 219 24.09 -9.71 -15.42
C GLU A 219 25.47 -10.00 -14.80
N VAL A 220 25.54 -10.98 -13.90
CA VAL A 220 26.80 -11.47 -13.28
C VAL A 220 27.24 -12.74 -13.98
#